data_AF-A0AAV6AC36-F1
#
_entry.id   AF-A0AAV6AC36-F1
#
_cell.length_a   1.000
_cell.length_b   1.000
_cell.length_c   1.000
_cell.angle_alpha   90.00
_cell.angle_beta   90.00
_cell.angle_gamma   90.00
#
_symmetry.space_group_name_H-M   'P 1'
#
loop_
_entity.id
_entity.type
_entity.pdbx_description
1 polymer ?
#
loop_
_entity_poly.entity_id
_entity_poly.type
_entity_poly.pdbx_seq_one_letter_code
_entity_poly.pdbx_strand_id
1 'polypeptide(L)'
;MLIAITGWSDCLLFQRQGQARSAMDSIDQRTIEKLAEFEKKQDPTLLYEILDSLEAAEAGIAVGDTTARKRAVARRLRLFAALDRQIDPTWNQKTPPPHGVPLPPVHGIVYGSGEVDPASIPDPEERARYVQALQANKGAQQRYSVQLELRRIDERARLFFDRFVTDRYGTSEPDRKEVDELLAASPVNEARKAYVRALMARRR
;
A
#
# COMPACT_ATOMS: atom_id res chain seq x y z
N MET A 1 12.72 -57.50 -24.43
CA MET A 1 12.60 -56.83 -23.12
C MET A 1 13.10 -55.39 -23.31
N LEU A 2 12.20 -54.43 -23.47
CA LEU A 2 12.53 -53.02 -23.72
C LEU A 2 11.65 -52.20 -22.78
N ILE A 3 12.25 -51.62 -21.74
CA ILE A 3 11.58 -50.79 -20.75
C ILE A 3 11.79 -49.33 -21.15
N ALA A 4 10.67 -48.61 -21.25
CA ALA A 4 10.58 -47.19 -21.54
C ALA A 4 11.18 -46.34 -20.41
N ILE A 5 11.93 -45.29 -20.77
CA ILE A 5 12.38 -44.23 -19.87
C ILE A 5 11.74 -42.92 -20.36
N THR A 6 10.53 -42.63 -19.89
CA THR A 6 9.91 -41.30 -19.96
C THR A 6 9.19 -41.05 -18.63
N GLY A 7 9.91 -40.51 -17.64
CA GLY A 7 9.31 -40.28 -16.33
C GLY A 7 10.01 -39.26 -15.43
N TRP A 8 10.97 -38.49 -15.94
CA TRP A 8 11.79 -37.60 -15.10
C TRP A 8 11.50 -36.11 -15.34
N SER A 9 10.93 -35.75 -16.50
CA SER A 9 10.56 -34.35 -16.79
C SER A 9 9.23 -33.93 -16.15
N ASP A 10 8.25 -34.84 -16.08
CA ASP A 10 6.92 -34.53 -15.53
C ASP A 10 6.94 -34.37 -14.00
N CYS A 11 7.81 -35.09 -13.30
CA CYS A 11 7.89 -35.03 -11.84
C CYS A 11 8.40 -33.65 -11.36
N LEU A 12 9.41 -33.09 -12.04
CA LEU A 12 9.94 -31.75 -11.72
C LEU A 12 8.95 -30.63 -12.06
N LEU A 13 8.18 -30.76 -13.14
CA LEU A 13 7.14 -29.79 -13.50
C LEU A 13 5.98 -29.82 -12.49
N PHE A 14 5.56 -31.00 -12.03
CA PHE A 14 4.50 -31.14 -11.04
C PHE A 14 4.91 -30.60 -9.66
N GLN A 15 6.15 -30.86 -9.25
CA GLN A 15 6.69 -30.38 -7.97
C GLN A 15 6.88 -28.85 -7.96
N ARG A 16 7.32 -28.26 -9.09
CA ARG A 16 7.35 -26.80 -9.28
C ARG A 16 5.95 -26.19 -9.27
N GLN A 17 4.97 -26.82 -9.91
CA GLN A 17 3.58 -26.33 -9.91
C GLN A 17 2.95 -26.41 -8.51
N GLY A 18 3.22 -27.48 -7.75
CA GLY A 18 2.75 -27.63 -6.36
C GLY A 18 3.37 -26.61 -5.40
N GLN A 19 4.68 -26.38 -5.47
CA GLN A 19 5.36 -25.34 -4.67
C GLN A 19 4.92 -23.93 -5.08
N ALA A 20 4.79 -23.64 -6.38
CA ALA A 20 4.30 -22.35 -6.84
C ALA A 20 2.87 -22.09 -6.36
N ARG A 21 1.97 -23.08 -6.39
CA ARG A 21 0.59 -22.91 -5.91
C ARG A 21 0.53 -22.68 -4.39
N SER A 22 1.26 -23.46 -3.60
CA SER A 22 1.33 -23.33 -2.13
C SER A 22 1.98 -22.01 -1.67
N ALA A 23 3.13 -21.63 -2.26
CA ALA A 23 3.76 -20.34 -1.97
C ALA A 23 2.90 -19.16 -2.46
N MET A 24 2.12 -19.34 -3.52
CA MET A 24 1.30 -18.29 -4.09
C MET A 24 -0.01 -18.08 -3.32
N ASP A 25 -0.61 -19.12 -2.73
CA ASP A 25 -1.68 -19.00 -1.75
C ASP A 25 -1.18 -18.31 -0.46
N SER A 26 0.10 -18.46 -0.12
CA SER A 26 0.72 -17.79 1.03
C SER A 26 0.84 -16.26 0.87
N ILE A 27 1.01 -15.76 -0.36
CA ILE A 27 1.13 -14.31 -0.63
C ILE A 27 -0.22 -13.61 -0.48
N ASP A 28 -1.29 -14.20 -1.00
CA ASP A 28 -2.63 -13.63 -0.86
C ASP A 28 -3.04 -13.56 0.62
N GLN A 29 -2.80 -14.64 1.37
CA GLN A 29 -3.06 -14.68 2.81
C GLN A 29 -2.24 -13.63 3.57
N ARG A 30 -0.92 -13.56 3.31
CA ARG A 30 -0.04 -12.55 3.93
C ARG A 30 -0.47 -11.13 3.61
N THR A 31 -0.93 -10.89 2.38
CA THR A 31 -1.43 -9.56 1.97
C THR A 31 -2.68 -9.20 2.77
N ILE A 32 -3.64 -10.12 2.90
CA ILE A 32 -4.87 -9.90 3.68
C ILE A 32 -4.53 -9.61 5.15
N GLU A 33 -3.65 -10.42 5.75
CA GLU A 33 -3.24 -10.25 7.15
C GLU A 33 -2.56 -8.90 7.40
N LYS A 34 -1.60 -8.53 6.55
CA LYS A 34 -0.88 -7.25 6.68
C LYS A 34 -1.78 -6.04 6.43
N LEU A 35 -2.74 -6.14 5.50
CA LEU A 35 -3.73 -5.09 5.30
C LEU A 35 -4.63 -4.92 6.53
N ALA A 36 -5.10 -6.03 7.11
CA ALA A 36 -5.90 -5.98 8.34
C ALA A 36 -5.10 -5.48 9.55
N GLU A 37 -3.81 -5.79 9.62
CA GLU A 37 -2.91 -5.27 10.65
C GLU A 37 -2.63 -3.78 10.46
N PHE A 38 -2.44 -3.33 9.21
CA PHE A 38 -2.29 -1.91 8.88
C PHE A 38 -3.52 -1.11 9.27
N GLU A 39 -4.74 -1.60 8.99
CA GLU A 39 -5.98 -0.92 9.39
C GLU A 39 -6.04 -0.66 10.90
N LYS A 40 -5.45 -1.55 11.72
CA LYS A 40 -5.41 -1.43 13.19
C LYS A 40 -4.26 -0.55 13.68
N LYS A 41 -3.05 -0.71 13.13
CA LYS A 41 -1.83 -0.10 13.65
C LYS A 41 -1.47 1.22 12.97
N GLN A 42 -1.99 1.47 11.77
CA GLN A 42 -1.63 2.60 10.93
C GLN A 42 -0.12 2.72 10.71
N ASP A 43 0.57 1.56 10.61
CA ASP A 43 2.02 1.46 10.38
C ASP A 43 2.30 1.26 8.89
N PRO A 44 2.82 2.28 8.17
CA PRO A 44 3.07 2.18 6.73
C PRO A 44 4.10 1.09 6.34
N THR A 45 4.95 0.64 7.28
CA THR A 45 5.94 -0.42 7.05
C THR A 45 5.27 -1.70 6.53
N LEU A 46 4.08 -2.02 7.04
CA LEU A 46 3.31 -3.19 6.62
C LEU A 46 2.92 -3.14 5.13
N LEU A 47 2.66 -1.94 4.61
CA LEU A 47 2.31 -1.75 3.20
C LEU A 47 3.55 -1.81 2.29
N TYR A 48 4.69 -1.32 2.76
CA TYR A 48 5.97 -1.53 2.05
C TYR A 48 6.32 -3.02 1.96
N GLU A 49 6.12 -3.79 3.03
CA GLU A 49 6.36 -5.24 3.00
C GLU A 49 5.42 -5.99 2.05
N ILE A 50 4.16 -5.56 1.94
CA ILE A 50 3.24 -6.05 0.91
C ILE A 50 3.82 -5.72 -0.48
N LEU A 51 4.18 -4.47 -0.73
CA LEU A 51 4.74 -4.05 -2.02
C LEU A 51 5.95 -4.88 -2.41
N ASP A 52 6.93 -5.03 -1.52
CA ASP A 52 8.13 -5.81 -1.77
C ASP A 52 7.79 -7.28 -2.09
N SER A 53 6.84 -7.86 -1.36
CA SER A 53 6.38 -9.24 -1.60
C SER A 53 5.68 -9.39 -2.96
N LEU A 54 4.88 -8.41 -3.36
CA LEU A 54 4.20 -8.41 -4.67
C LEU A 54 5.21 -8.25 -5.80
N GLU A 55 6.13 -7.29 -5.68
CA GLU A 55 7.17 -7.03 -6.68
C GLU A 55 8.06 -8.27 -6.88
N ALA A 56 8.49 -8.93 -5.81
CA ALA A 56 9.28 -10.15 -5.88
C ALA A 56 8.53 -11.29 -6.57
N ALA A 57 7.24 -11.47 -6.26
CA ALA A 57 6.41 -12.51 -6.86
C ALA A 57 6.15 -12.25 -8.36
N GLU A 58 5.98 -10.99 -8.75
CA GLU A 58 5.68 -10.57 -10.12
C GLU A 58 6.90 -10.66 -11.05
N ALA A 59 8.11 -10.47 -10.51
CA ALA A 59 9.35 -10.59 -11.27
C ALA A 59 9.54 -11.99 -11.87
N GLY A 60 9.09 -13.03 -11.17
CA GLY A 60 9.22 -14.44 -11.61
C GLY A 60 8.15 -14.93 -12.59
N ILE A 61 7.15 -14.10 -12.92
CA ILE A 61 6.06 -14.52 -13.80
C ILE A 61 6.60 -14.73 -15.23
N ALA A 62 6.22 -15.82 -15.89
CA ALA A 62 6.59 -16.07 -17.28
C ALA A 62 5.70 -15.27 -18.25
N VAL A 63 6.25 -14.84 -19.39
CA VAL A 63 5.45 -14.25 -20.46
C VAL A 63 4.47 -15.30 -20.98
N GLY A 64 3.19 -14.94 -21.14
CA GLY A 64 2.13 -15.86 -21.56
C GLY A 64 1.44 -16.62 -20.44
N ASP A 65 1.91 -16.53 -19.18
CA ASP A 65 1.17 -17.08 -18.03
C ASP A 65 -0.01 -16.15 -17.66
N THR A 66 -1.13 -16.39 -18.35
CA THR A 66 -2.37 -15.63 -18.17
C THR A 66 -2.94 -15.76 -16.75
N THR A 67 -2.77 -16.91 -16.10
CA THR A 67 -3.30 -17.12 -14.75
C THR A 67 -2.50 -16.33 -13.72
N ALA A 68 -1.16 -16.40 -13.79
CA ALA A 68 -0.30 -15.66 -12.88
C ALA A 68 -0.44 -14.14 -13.08
N ARG A 69 -0.50 -13.64 -14.32
CA ARG A 69 -0.64 -12.19 -14.57
C ARG A 69 -1.99 -11.63 -14.10
N LYS A 70 -3.10 -12.38 -14.26
CA LYS A 70 -4.42 -11.99 -13.73
C LYS A 70 -4.38 -11.87 -12.21
N ARG A 71 -3.74 -12.84 -11.56
CA ARG A 71 -3.62 -12.85 -10.09
C ARG A 71 -2.74 -11.71 -9.57
N ALA A 72 -1.64 -11.41 -10.26
CA ALA A 72 -0.80 -10.24 -9.95
C ALA A 72 -1.60 -8.94 -10.01
N VAL A 73 -2.35 -8.72 -11.09
CA VAL A 73 -3.22 -7.54 -11.22
C VAL A 73 -4.27 -7.51 -10.10
N ALA A 74 -4.92 -8.63 -9.80
CA ALA A 74 -5.90 -8.69 -8.71
C ALA A 74 -5.30 -8.31 -7.34
N ARG A 75 -4.07 -8.75 -7.04
CA ARG A 75 -3.35 -8.38 -5.80
C ARG A 75 -3.05 -6.89 -5.73
N ARG A 76 -2.56 -6.32 -6.83
CA ARG A 76 -2.29 -4.87 -6.94
C ARG A 76 -3.57 -4.06 -6.77
N LEU A 77 -4.67 -4.50 -7.37
CA LEU A 77 -5.97 -3.86 -7.19
C LEU A 77 -6.47 -3.93 -5.73
N ARG A 78 -6.20 -5.01 -4.99
CA ARG A 78 -6.52 -5.07 -3.55
C ARG A 78 -5.69 -4.06 -2.74
N LEU A 79 -4.40 -3.93 -3.03
CA LEU A 79 -3.54 -2.93 -2.40
C LEU A 79 -4.04 -1.51 -2.72
N PHE A 80 -4.35 -1.22 -3.98
CA PHE A 80 -4.92 0.07 -4.36
C PHE A 80 -6.25 0.36 -3.66
N ALA A 81 -7.12 -0.63 -3.51
CA ALA A 81 -8.38 -0.44 -2.79
C ALA A 81 -8.18 -0.18 -1.29
N ALA A 82 -7.11 -0.70 -0.69
CA ALA A 82 -6.75 -0.34 0.68
C ALA A 82 -6.22 1.10 0.76
N LEU A 83 -5.36 1.50 -0.17
CA LEU A 83 -4.85 2.87 -0.26
C LEU A 83 -5.97 3.89 -0.53
N ASP A 84 -6.88 3.59 -1.46
CA ASP A 84 -8.04 4.43 -1.81
C ASP A 84 -8.94 4.71 -0.60
N ARG A 85 -9.04 3.77 0.35
CA ARG A 85 -9.85 3.91 1.58
C ARG A 85 -9.16 4.72 2.67
N GLN A 86 -7.82 4.79 2.65
CA GLN A 86 -7.01 5.25 3.78
C GLN A 86 -6.31 6.58 3.49
N ILE A 87 -6.11 6.92 2.21
CA ILE A 87 -5.60 8.21 1.78
C ILE A 87 -6.72 9.25 1.94
N ASP A 88 -6.46 10.25 2.78
CA ASP A 88 -7.36 11.38 2.98
C ASP A 88 -7.25 12.35 1.78
N PRO A 89 -8.31 12.55 0.98
CA PRO A 89 -8.27 13.45 -0.17
C PRO A 89 -8.05 14.92 0.21
N THR A 90 -8.28 15.30 1.47
CA THR A 90 -8.13 16.68 1.96
C THR A 90 -6.76 16.96 2.58
N TRP A 91 -5.93 15.93 2.79
CA TRP A 91 -4.59 16.09 3.34
C TRP A 91 -3.69 16.91 2.41
N ASN A 92 -2.92 17.84 2.98
CA ASN A 92 -2.05 18.76 2.25
C ASN A 92 -0.63 18.77 2.81
N GLN A 93 0.34 18.35 2.00
CA GLN A 93 1.77 18.35 2.36
C GLN A 93 2.31 19.76 2.68
N LYS A 94 1.71 20.82 2.13
CA LYS A 94 2.16 22.20 2.36
C LYS A 94 1.67 22.78 3.69
N THR A 95 0.88 22.02 4.44
CA THR A 95 0.31 22.45 5.72
C THR A 95 0.64 21.43 6.81
N PRO A 96 1.94 21.28 7.16
CA PRO A 96 2.32 20.39 8.25
C PRO A 96 1.77 20.91 9.58
N PRO A 97 1.40 20.02 10.51
CA PRO A 97 1.08 20.43 11.88
C PRO A 97 2.31 21.08 12.53
N PRO A 98 2.11 22.03 13.46
CA PRO A 98 3.21 22.68 14.14
C PRO A 98 4.06 21.67 14.93
N HIS A 99 5.35 21.97 15.07
CA HIS A 99 6.23 21.23 15.96
C HIS A 99 5.94 21.63 17.42
N GLY A 100 5.25 20.77 18.15
CA GLY A 100 4.85 21.03 19.53
C GLY A 100 3.62 21.93 19.65
N VAL A 101 3.42 22.47 20.84
CA VAL A 101 2.25 23.29 21.20
C VAL A 101 2.73 24.64 21.73
N PRO A 102 2.13 25.76 21.30
CA PRO A 102 2.44 27.06 21.86
C PRO A 102 2.09 27.09 23.35
N LEU A 103 2.95 27.68 24.14
CA LEU A 103 2.81 27.68 25.58
C LEU A 103 1.70 28.61 26.03
N PRO A 104 1.00 28.28 27.12
CA PRO A 104 0.12 29.23 27.77
C PRO A 104 0.95 30.47 28.18
N PRO A 105 0.38 31.69 28.07
CA PRO A 105 1.07 32.91 28.46
C PRO A 105 1.24 32.95 30.00
N VAL A 106 2.34 32.41 30.50
CA VAL A 106 2.69 32.48 31.92
C VAL A 106 3.44 33.80 32.17
N HIS A 107 2.86 34.67 33.00
CA HIS A 107 3.39 35.96 33.51
C HIS A 107 4.81 36.36 33.04
N GLY A 108 4.93 36.81 31.78
CA GLY A 108 6.15 37.44 31.27
C GLY A 108 7.30 36.51 30.83
N ILE A 109 7.15 35.18 30.90
CA ILE A 109 8.17 34.23 30.42
C ILE A 109 7.74 33.66 29.07
N VAL A 110 8.32 34.19 28.00
CA VAL A 110 8.21 33.61 26.65
C VAL A 110 9.25 32.51 26.54
N TYR A 111 8.86 31.25 26.70
CA TYR A 111 9.79 30.17 26.35
C TYR A 111 9.80 29.99 24.83
N GLY A 112 11.01 29.78 24.28
CA GLY A 112 11.19 29.45 22.88
C GLY A 112 10.41 28.19 22.50
N SER A 113 9.94 28.11 21.27
CA SER A 113 9.19 26.98 20.71
C SER A 113 9.86 25.64 21.06
N GLY A 114 9.23 24.87 21.95
CA GLY A 114 9.70 23.59 22.47
C GLY A 114 8.72 23.02 23.51
N GLU A 115 8.78 21.70 23.76
CA GLU A 115 7.97 21.06 24.82
C GLU A 115 8.49 21.54 26.19
N VAL A 116 7.74 22.43 26.86
CA VAL A 116 7.95 22.71 28.28
C VAL A 116 7.42 21.54 29.09
N ASP A 117 8.14 21.15 30.14
CA ASP A 117 7.68 20.15 31.10
C ASP A 117 6.34 20.60 31.72
N PRO A 118 5.23 19.86 31.53
CA PRO A 118 3.93 20.22 32.10
C PRO A 118 3.98 20.45 33.62
N ALA A 119 4.91 19.81 34.34
CA ALA A 119 5.08 20.00 35.78
C ALA A 119 5.49 21.44 36.15
N SER A 120 6.06 22.20 35.21
CA SER A 120 6.44 23.60 35.43
C SER A 120 5.29 24.60 35.28
N ILE A 121 4.12 24.19 34.76
CA ILE A 121 2.93 25.03 34.65
C ILE A 121 2.22 25.02 36.01
N PRO A 122 2.13 26.16 36.73
CA PRO A 122 1.58 26.17 38.09
C PRO A 122 0.08 25.90 38.14
N ASP A 123 -0.67 26.52 37.22
CA ASP A 123 -2.13 26.42 37.15
C ASP A 123 -2.55 25.00 36.69
N PRO A 124 -3.34 24.25 37.50
CA PRO A 124 -3.80 22.91 37.15
C PRO A 124 -4.70 22.85 35.92
N GLU A 125 -5.54 23.87 35.68
CA GLU A 125 -6.41 23.92 34.51
C GLU A 125 -5.62 24.19 33.23
N GLU A 126 -4.69 25.15 33.28
CA GLU A 126 -3.81 25.43 32.13
C GLU A 126 -2.89 24.25 31.81
N ARG A 127 -2.35 23.59 32.83
CA ARG A 127 -1.56 22.37 32.68
C ARG A 127 -2.36 21.27 32.00
N ALA A 128 -3.61 21.04 32.41
CA ALA A 128 -4.48 20.05 31.78
C ALA A 128 -4.74 20.38 30.29
N ARG A 129 -5.04 21.65 29.97
CA ARG A 129 -5.24 22.10 28.58
C ARG A 129 -3.97 21.92 27.74
N TYR A 130 -2.81 22.25 28.29
CA TYR A 130 -1.52 22.10 27.60
C TYR A 130 -1.20 20.62 27.32
N VAL A 131 -1.41 19.71 28.28
CA VAL A 131 -1.22 18.27 28.09
C VAL A 131 -2.16 17.72 27.00
N GLN A 132 -3.43 18.12 27.01
CA GLN A 132 -4.38 17.72 25.96
C GLN A 132 -3.95 18.23 24.58
N ALA A 133 -3.49 19.48 24.50
CA ALA A 133 -2.98 20.04 23.26
C ALA A 133 -1.73 19.29 22.76
N LEU A 134 -0.82 18.88 23.65
CA LEU A 134 0.37 18.10 23.29
C LEU A 134 -0.02 16.74 22.70
N GLN A 135 -0.99 16.06 23.32
CA GLN A 135 -1.51 14.79 22.80
C GLN A 135 -2.17 14.96 21.43
N ALA A 136 -2.99 16.00 21.26
CA ALA A 136 -3.63 16.31 20.00
C ALA A 136 -2.61 16.63 18.89
N ASN A 137 -1.55 17.39 19.22
CA ASN A 137 -0.47 17.71 18.31
C ASN A 137 0.31 16.45 17.89
N LYS A 138 0.69 15.58 18.85
CA LYS A 138 1.33 14.28 18.55
C LYS A 138 0.47 13.43 17.62
N GLY A 139 -0.84 13.34 17.88
CA GLY A 139 -1.77 12.64 17.00
C GLY A 139 -1.93 13.28 15.61
N ALA A 140 -1.83 14.60 15.51
CA ALA A 140 -1.83 15.30 14.21
C ALA A 140 -0.54 15.04 13.43
N GLN A 141 0.63 15.09 14.09
CA GLN A 141 1.92 14.77 13.49
C GLN A 141 1.98 13.32 13.00
N GLN A 142 1.53 12.35 13.80
CA GLN A 142 1.48 10.95 13.40
C GLN A 142 0.58 10.75 12.17
N ARG A 143 -0.63 11.30 12.17
CA ARG A 143 -1.54 11.25 11.02
C ARG A 143 -0.91 11.89 9.78
N TYR A 144 -0.27 13.03 9.94
CA TYR A 144 0.42 13.70 8.83
C TYR A 144 1.52 12.81 8.23
N SER A 145 2.38 12.22 9.07
CA SER A 145 3.45 11.33 8.62
C SER A 145 2.92 10.08 7.94
N VAL A 146 1.87 9.45 8.48
CA VAL A 146 1.22 8.29 7.85
C VAL A 146 0.69 8.67 6.47
N GLN A 147 -0.04 9.77 6.34
CA GLN A 147 -0.58 10.22 5.04
C GLN A 147 0.52 10.53 4.02
N LEU A 148 1.64 11.10 4.46
CA LEU A 148 2.80 11.31 3.60
C LEU A 148 3.35 9.98 3.06
N GLU A 149 3.50 8.98 3.93
CA GLU A 149 3.98 7.65 3.54
C GLU A 149 3.00 6.91 2.63
N LEU A 150 1.68 6.95 2.91
CA LEU A 150 0.68 6.32 2.04
C LEU A 150 0.74 6.84 0.61
N ARG A 151 1.04 8.13 0.42
CA ARG A 151 1.19 8.72 -0.91
C ARG A 151 2.45 8.26 -1.62
N ARG A 152 3.58 8.14 -0.91
CA ARG A 152 4.83 7.58 -1.44
C ARG A 152 4.65 6.12 -1.85
N ILE A 153 3.98 5.34 -1.01
CA ILE A 153 3.60 3.95 -1.29
C ILE A 153 2.73 3.88 -2.54
N ASP A 154 1.69 4.72 -2.63
CA ASP A 154 0.77 4.74 -3.77
C ASP A 154 1.46 5.16 -5.08
N GLU A 155 2.42 6.09 -5.02
CA GLU A 155 3.25 6.47 -6.16
C GLU A 155 4.13 5.31 -6.63
N ARG A 156 4.88 4.66 -5.71
CA ARG A 156 5.69 3.47 -6.03
C ARG A 156 4.82 2.35 -6.61
N ALA A 157 3.69 2.06 -5.95
CA ALA A 157 2.75 1.02 -6.36
C ALA A 157 2.26 1.25 -7.80
N ARG A 158 1.92 2.49 -8.15
CA ARG A 158 1.53 2.88 -9.52
C ARG A 158 2.67 2.69 -10.51
N LEU A 159 3.87 3.14 -10.20
CA LEU A 159 5.04 3.01 -11.08
C LEU A 159 5.34 1.55 -11.44
N PHE A 160 5.33 0.65 -10.45
CA PHE A 160 5.56 -0.77 -10.68
C PHE A 160 4.38 -1.46 -11.36
N PHE A 161 3.15 -1.08 -11.04
CA PHE A 161 1.97 -1.60 -11.72
C PHE A 161 1.96 -1.22 -13.20
N ASP A 162 2.31 0.03 -13.52
CA ASP A 162 2.40 0.52 -14.89
C ASP A 162 3.42 -0.27 -15.69
N ARG A 163 4.60 -0.50 -15.11
CA ARG A 163 5.63 -1.36 -15.70
C ARG A 163 5.14 -2.79 -15.88
N PHE A 164 4.50 -3.37 -14.87
CA PHE A 164 3.99 -4.73 -14.95
C PHE A 164 2.94 -4.89 -16.06
N VAL A 165 1.94 -4.03 -16.09
CA VAL A 165 0.94 -4.01 -17.17
C VAL A 165 1.64 -3.80 -18.51
N THR A 166 2.66 -2.96 -18.52
CA THR A 166 3.45 -2.67 -19.71
C THR A 166 4.17 -3.88 -20.29
N ASP A 167 4.75 -4.69 -19.41
CA ASP A 167 5.57 -5.83 -19.82
C ASP A 167 4.72 -7.08 -20.08
N ARG A 168 3.52 -7.18 -19.47
CA ARG A 168 2.72 -8.43 -19.43
C ARG A 168 1.44 -8.41 -20.24
N TYR A 169 0.96 -7.23 -20.65
CA TYR A 169 -0.26 -7.06 -21.43
C TYR A 169 0.03 -6.33 -22.74
N GLY A 170 -0.60 -6.79 -23.81
CA GLY A 170 -0.61 -6.10 -25.10
C GLY A 170 -1.74 -5.08 -25.21
N THR A 171 -1.93 -4.56 -26.42
CA THR A 171 -3.03 -3.63 -26.79
C THR A 171 -4.27 -4.34 -27.33
N SER A 172 -4.23 -5.67 -27.34
CA SER A 172 -5.27 -6.52 -27.92
C SER A 172 -6.62 -6.32 -27.20
N GLU A 173 -7.73 -6.52 -27.91
CA GLU A 173 -9.07 -6.49 -27.30
C GLU A 173 -9.22 -7.51 -26.16
N PRO A 174 -8.71 -8.75 -26.27
CA PRO A 174 -8.73 -9.72 -25.16
C PRO A 174 -8.01 -9.24 -23.90
N ASP A 175 -6.83 -8.62 -24.04
CA ASP A 175 -6.08 -8.09 -22.89
C ASP A 175 -6.83 -6.95 -22.21
N ARG A 176 -7.47 -6.06 -22.98
CA ARG A 176 -8.29 -4.97 -22.44
C ARG A 176 -9.50 -5.50 -21.69
N LYS A 177 -10.22 -6.46 -22.27
CA LYS A 177 -11.37 -7.12 -21.64
C LYS A 177 -10.97 -7.83 -20.33
N GLU A 178 -9.83 -8.52 -20.32
CA GLU A 178 -9.29 -9.18 -19.13
C GLU A 178 -9.06 -8.19 -17.97
N VAL A 179 -8.45 -7.04 -18.25
CA VAL A 179 -8.22 -6.01 -17.23
C VAL A 179 -9.54 -5.38 -16.78
N ASP A 180 -10.47 -5.12 -17.69
CA ASP A 180 -11.80 -4.58 -17.34
C ASP A 180 -12.61 -5.53 -16.44
N GLU A 181 -12.56 -6.84 -16.68
CA GLU A 181 -13.17 -7.85 -15.80
C GLU A 181 -12.58 -7.80 -14.39
N LEU A 182 -11.25 -7.68 -14.28
CA LEU A 182 -10.57 -7.53 -12.99
C LEU A 182 -10.92 -6.22 -12.28
N LEU A 183 -11.06 -5.12 -13.01
CA LEU A 183 -11.50 -3.83 -12.47
C LEU A 183 -12.96 -3.88 -12.01
N ALA A 184 -13.84 -4.57 -12.74
CA ALA A 184 -15.24 -4.74 -12.37
C ALA A 184 -15.40 -5.55 -11.07
N ALA A 185 -14.55 -6.56 -10.86
CA ALA A 185 -14.53 -7.37 -9.64
C ALA A 185 -13.81 -6.69 -8.46
N SER A 186 -13.16 -5.55 -8.68
CA SER A 186 -12.32 -4.89 -7.68
C SER A 186 -13.06 -3.77 -6.94
N PRO A 187 -12.82 -3.60 -5.62
CA PRO A 187 -13.38 -2.49 -4.83
C PRO A 187 -12.58 -1.18 -4.97
N VAL A 188 -11.65 -1.05 -5.93
CA VAL A 188 -10.98 0.23 -6.20
C VAL A 188 -11.97 1.32 -6.61
N ASN A 189 -11.65 2.58 -6.30
CA ASN A 189 -12.52 3.69 -6.65
C ASN A 189 -12.54 3.98 -8.16
N GLU A 190 -13.50 4.79 -8.63
CA GLU A 190 -13.65 5.09 -10.06
C GLU A 190 -12.46 5.87 -10.65
N ALA A 191 -11.79 6.72 -9.86
CA ALA A 191 -10.59 7.41 -10.32
C ALA A 191 -9.46 6.41 -10.64
N ARG A 192 -9.30 5.37 -9.81
CA ARG A 192 -8.35 4.27 -10.03
C ARG A 192 -8.73 3.42 -11.22
N LYS A 193 -10.01 3.09 -11.40
CA LYS A 193 -10.48 2.36 -12.60
C LYS A 193 -10.20 3.15 -13.88
N ALA A 194 -10.51 4.45 -13.88
CA ALA A 194 -10.24 5.34 -15.00
C ALA A 194 -8.74 5.41 -15.32
N TYR A 195 -7.89 5.49 -14.30
CA TYR A 195 -6.44 5.43 -14.44
C TYR A 195 -5.96 4.15 -15.14
N VAL A 196 -6.40 2.97 -14.67
CA VAL A 196 -5.98 1.68 -15.25
C VAL A 196 -6.49 1.53 -16.68
N ARG A 197 -7.73 1.95 -16.98
CA ARG A 197 -8.25 1.95 -18.36
C ARG A 197 -7.46 2.88 -19.28
N ALA A 198 -7.10 4.07 -18.79
CA ALA A 198 -6.28 5.01 -19.55
C ALA A 198 -4.88 4.43 -19.81
N LEU A 199 -4.29 3.74 -18.83
CA LEU A 199 -3.02 3.03 -19.01
C LEU A 199 -3.12 2.00 -20.14
N MET A 200 -4.17 1.18 -20.17
CA MET A 200 -4.40 0.21 -21.23
C MET A 200 -4.63 0.86 -22.60
N ALA A 201 -5.28 2.04 -22.65
CA ALA A 201 -5.58 2.76 -23.89
C ALA A 201 -4.37 3.51 -24.48
N ARG A 202 -3.46 4.03 -23.64
CA ARG A 202 -2.30 4.83 -24.05
C ARG A 202 -1.20 4.04 -24.77
N ARG A 203 -1.28 2.72 -24.76
CA ARG A 203 -0.23 1.86 -25.35
C ARG A 203 -0.37 1.64 -26.87
N ARG A 204 -1.23 2.44 -27.53
CA ARG A 204 -1.46 2.41 -28.99
C ARG A 204 -0.29 3.01 -29.78
#